data_AF-A0A820RDI9-F1
#
_entry.id   AF-A0A820RDI9-F1
#
_cell.length_a   1.000
_cell.length_b   1.000
_cell.length_c   1.000
_cell.angle_alpha   90.00
_cell.angle_beta   90.00
_cell.angle_gamma   90.00
#
_symmetry.space_group_name_H-M   'P 1'
#
loop_
_entity.id
_entity.type
_entity.pdbx_description
1 polymer ?
#
loop_
_entity_poly.entity_id
_entity_poly.type
_entity_poly.pdbx_seq_one_letter_code
_entity_poly.pdbx_strand_id
1 'polypeptide(L)'
;HDARIPHSGRNTQLYQRLVGGHKPHVLILNKSDLADPNYLNKSIEYIQSEQPNTQVIHTSLASIDMKEMTNLFGRLLQQIVESPRYTRSSTVEYNIVVCGIPNVGKSTFINKLRNLFANKASCEQVGASPG
;
A
#
# COMPACT_ATOMS: atom_id res chain seq x y z
N HIS A 1 3.38 4.70 -1.70
CA HIS A 1 3.79 6.04 -2.16
C HIS A 1 4.48 6.77 -1.01
N ASP A 2 5.26 7.82 -1.25
CA ASP A 2 6.01 8.52 -0.19
C ASP A 2 5.10 9.57 0.49
N ALA A 3 4.94 9.48 1.81
CA ALA A 3 4.04 10.35 2.57
C ALA A 3 4.52 11.81 2.63
N ARG A 4 5.81 12.08 2.35
CA ARG A 4 6.37 13.44 2.32
C ARG A 4 5.94 14.23 1.08
N ILE A 5 5.59 13.52 0.01
CA ILE A 5 5.20 14.10 -1.28
C ILE A 5 3.93 13.41 -1.80
N PRO A 6 2.82 13.44 -1.04
CA PRO A 6 1.65 12.58 -1.26
C PRO A 6 0.94 12.80 -2.61
N HIS A 7 1.17 13.95 -3.26
CA HIS A 7 0.63 14.27 -4.58
C HIS A 7 1.62 14.00 -5.72
N SER A 8 2.92 14.16 -5.46
CA SER A 8 3.96 14.19 -6.51
C SER A 8 4.53 12.81 -6.79
N GLY A 9 4.74 12.48 -8.07
CA GLY A 9 5.20 11.14 -8.47
C GLY A 9 4.12 10.06 -8.39
N ARG A 10 2.85 10.45 -8.21
CA ARG A 10 1.71 9.57 -8.45
C ARG A 10 1.50 9.42 -9.96
N ASN A 11 1.34 8.18 -10.41
CA ASN A 11 1.07 7.89 -11.80
C ASN A 11 -0.46 7.87 -12.03
N THR A 12 -1.00 9.00 -12.51
CA THR A 12 -2.42 9.17 -12.81
C THR A 12 -2.91 8.23 -13.92
N GLN A 13 -2.06 7.93 -14.91
CA GLN A 13 -2.39 6.96 -15.96
C GLN A 13 -2.52 5.53 -15.40
N LEU A 14 -1.64 5.16 -14.46
CA LEU A 14 -1.72 3.87 -13.78
C LEU A 14 -2.99 3.77 -12.95
N TYR A 15 -3.35 4.83 -12.23
CA TYR A 15 -4.63 4.93 -11.54
C TYR A 15 -5.80 4.77 -12.52
N GLN A 16 -5.86 5.56 -13.59
CA GLN A 16 -6.96 5.48 -14.56
C GLN A 16 -7.09 4.10 -15.22
N ARG A 17 -5.97 3.46 -15.59
CA ARG A 17 -5.97 2.18 -16.32
C ARG A 17 -6.19 0.95 -15.44
N LEU A 18 -5.64 0.92 -14.23
CA LEU A 18 -5.71 -0.25 -13.35
C LEU A 18 -6.81 -0.12 -12.31
N VAL A 19 -6.99 1.09 -11.79
CA VAL A 19 -7.83 1.38 -10.64
C VAL A 19 -9.17 1.99 -11.06
N GLY A 20 -9.19 2.84 -12.09
CA GLY A 20 -10.36 3.55 -12.58
C GLY A 20 -11.41 2.70 -13.29
N GLY A 21 -11.40 1.38 -13.09
CA GLY A 21 -12.34 0.45 -13.72
C GLY A 21 -12.95 -0.52 -12.71
N HIS A 22 -12.18 -1.51 -12.24
CA HIS A 22 -12.78 -2.68 -11.56
C HIS A 22 -11.88 -3.40 -10.55
N LYS A 23 -10.61 -3.01 -10.38
CA LYS A 23 -9.71 -3.73 -9.46
C LYS A 23 -9.69 -3.08 -8.07
N PRO A 24 -9.94 -3.86 -7.00
CA PRO A 24 -9.74 -3.35 -5.65
C PRO A 24 -8.28 -2.97 -5.46
N HIS A 25 -8.06 -1.85 -4.79
CA HIS A 25 -6.72 -1.33 -4.53
C HIS A 25 -6.74 -0.49 -3.26
N VAL A 26 -5.57 -0.33 -2.66
CA VAL A 26 -5.37 0.51 -1.48
C VAL A 26 -4.12 1.35 -1.69
N LEU A 27 -4.22 2.64 -1.40
CA LEU A 27 -3.10 3.56 -1.42
C LEU A 27 -2.38 3.55 -0.08
N ILE A 28 -1.17 3.03 -0.05
CA ILE A 28 -0.29 3.11 1.13
C ILE A 28 0.61 4.34 1.02
N LEU A 29 0.53 5.28 1.96
CA LEU A 29 1.46 6.40 2.14
C LEU A 29 2.53 5.99 3.16
N ASN A 30 3.65 5.50 2.66
CA ASN A 30 4.78 5.03 3.46
C ASN A 30 5.71 6.19 3.87
N LYS A 31 6.50 6.00 4.93
CA LYS A 31 7.41 6.98 5.55
C LYS A 31 6.66 8.13 6.22
N SER A 32 5.50 7.84 6.81
CA SER A 32 4.69 8.85 7.51
C SER A 32 5.40 9.46 8.71
N ASP A 33 6.37 8.74 9.30
CA ASP A 33 7.27 9.22 10.35
C ASP A 33 8.15 10.41 9.91
N LEU A 34 8.39 10.55 8.60
CA LEU A 34 9.19 11.64 8.03
C LEU A 34 8.34 12.78 7.46
N ALA A 35 7.01 12.67 7.53
CA ALA A 35 6.09 13.65 6.96
C ALA A 35 5.52 14.56 8.06
N ASP A 36 5.23 15.82 7.72
CA ASP A 36 4.48 16.72 8.60
C ASP A 36 3.04 16.16 8.79
N PRO A 37 2.59 15.90 10.03
CA PRO A 37 1.28 15.30 10.28
C PRO A 37 0.10 16.15 9.81
N ASN A 38 0.19 17.48 9.94
CA ASN A 38 -0.87 18.39 9.54
C ASN A 38 -1.00 18.43 8.01
N TYR A 39 0.14 18.48 7.32
CA TYR A 39 0.17 18.40 5.87
C TYR A 39 -0.32 17.05 5.36
N LEU A 40 0.08 15.95 6.01
CA LEU A 40 -0.34 14.60 5.64
C LEU A 40 -1.86 14.43 5.77
N ASN A 41 -2.47 14.89 6.87
CA ASN A 41 -3.92 14.80 7.06
C ASN A 41 -4.70 15.56 5.98
N LYS A 42 -4.33 16.82 5.72
CA LYS A 42 -4.92 17.62 4.63
C LYS A 42 -4.75 16.95 3.26
N SER A 43 -3.59 16.34 3.03
CA SER A 43 -3.31 15.63 1.78
C SER A 43 -4.18 14.39 1.63
N ILE A 44 -4.42 13.65 2.71
CA ILE A 44 -5.31 12.48 2.71
C ILE A 44 -6.75 12.90 2.41
N GLU A 45 -7.25 13.95 3.07
CA GLU A 45 -8.58 14.51 2.82
C GLU A 45 -8.75 14.90 1.35
N TYR A 46 -7.76 15.60 0.78
CA TYR A 46 -7.77 15.98 -0.63
C TYR A 46 -7.72 14.76 -1.58
N ILE A 47 -6.90 13.75 -1.26
CA ILE A 47 -6.85 12.53 -2.09
C ILE A 47 -8.20 11.80 -2.04
N GLN A 48 -8.83 11.74 -0.88
CA GLN A 48 -10.13 11.12 -0.71
C GLN A 48 -11.25 11.89 -1.43
N SER A 49 -11.19 13.23 -1.47
CA SER A 49 -12.16 14.02 -2.24
C SER A 49 -12.03 13.79 -3.76
N GLU A 50 -10.81 13.66 -4.26
CA GLU A 50 -10.55 13.37 -5.68
C GLU A 50 -10.81 11.90 -6.04
N GLN A 51 -10.68 10.99 -5.08
CA GLN A 51 -10.73 9.54 -5.27
C GLN A 51 -11.54 8.86 -4.16
N PRO A 52 -12.87 9.07 -4.10
CA PRO A 52 -13.70 8.65 -2.97
C PRO A 52 -13.73 7.14 -2.73
N ASN A 53 -13.47 6.34 -3.77
CA ASN A 53 -13.41 4.89 -3.69
C ASN A 53 -12.01 4.34 -3.35
N THR A 54 -11.03 5.22 -3.07
CA THR A 54 -9.66 4.82 -2.75
C THR A 54 -9.48 4.81 -1.24
N GLN A 55 -9.24 3.63 -0.67
CA GLN A 55 -8.79 3.55 0.71
C GLN A 55 -7.35 4.05 0.80
N VAL A 56 -7.10 5.00 1.70
CA VAL A 56 -5.76 5.56 1.96
C VAL A 56 -5.31 5.15 3.36
N ILE A 57 -4.12 4.56 3.46
CA ILE A 57 -3.49 4.19 4.74
C ILE A 57 -2.10 4.79 4.80
N HIS A 58 -1.79 5.55 5.84
CA HIS A 58 -0.42 6.02 6.09
C HIS A 58 0.28 5.12 7.12
N THR A 59 1.59 4.92 6.95
CA THR A 59 2.39 4.08 7.85
C THR A 59 3.89 4.36 7.68
N SER A 60 4.70 3.88 8.62
CA SER A 60 6.15 3.77 8.46
C SER A 60 6.57 2.32 8.35
N LEU A 61 6.77 1.82 7.14
CA LEU A 61 7.16 0.44 6.91
C LEU A 61 8.56 0.11 7.48
N ALA A 62 9.41 1.10 7.75
CA ALA A 62 10.69 0.86 8.38
C ALA A 62 10.51 0.43 9.86
N SER A 63 9.72 1.20 10.61
CA SER A 63 9.51 1.01 12.05
C SER A 63 8.27 0.21 12.43
N ILE A 64 7.37 -0.11 11.48
CA ILE A 64 6.14 -0.87 11.76
C ILE A 64 6.45 -2.21 12.43
N ASP A 65 5.76 -2.49 13.53
CA ASP A 65 5.87 -3.77 14.23
C ASP A 65 5.04 -4.88 13.55
N MET A 66 5.17 -6.13 14.02
CA MET A 66 4.44 -7.26 13.42
C MET A 66 2.92 -7.17 13.62
N LYS A 67 2.45 -6.60 14.73
CA LYS A 67 1.02 -6.51 15.03
C LYS A 67 0.36 -5.47 14.13
N GLU A 68 0.95 -4.30 14.00
CA GLU A 68 0.50 -3.25 13.12
C GLU A 68 0.60 -3.68 11.65
N MET A 69 1.65 -4.42 11.27
CA MET A 69 1.76 -5.01 9.92
C MET A 69 0.63 -6.02 9.64
N THR A 70 0.27 -6.85 10.63
CA THR A 70 -0.86 -7.78 10.53
C THR A 70 -2.18 -7.02 10.35
N ASN A 71 -2.40 -5.96 11.13
CA ASN A 71 -3.58 -5.10 11.00
C ASN A 71 -3.64 -4.36 9.66
N LEU A 72 -2.49 -3.87 9.17
CA LEU A 72 -2.39 -3.28 7.83
C LEU A 72 -2.81 -4.30 6.78
N PHE A 73 -2.25 -5.52 6.82
CA PHE A 73 -2.58 -6.55 5.84
C PHE A 73 -4.03 -7.03 5.94
N GLY A 74 -4.59 -7.15 7.15
CA GLY A 74 -5.99 -7.48 7.36
C GLY A 74 -6.93 -6.48 6.67
N ARG A 75 -6.65 -5.17 6.81
CA ARG A 75 -7.38 -4.10 6.10
C ARG A 75 -7.25 -4.22 4.58
N LEU A 76 -6.04 -4.49 4.07
CA LEU A 76 -5.81 -4.71 2.64
C LEU A 76 -6.61 -5.89 2.10
N LEU A 77 -6.61 -7.02 2.83
CA LEU A 77 -7.35 -8.21 2.43
C LEU A 77 -8.85 -7.98 2.46
N GLN A 78 -9.40 -7.34 3.50
CA GLN A 78 -10.83 -7.03 3.56
C GLN A 78 -11.30 -6.29 2.31
N GLN A 79 -10.60 -5.24 1.89
CA GLN A 79 -10.93 -4.50 0.67
C GLN A 79 -10.87 -5.37 -0.61
N ILE A 80 -9.94 -6.32 -0.67
CA ILE A 80 -9.75 -7.19 -1.83
C ILE A 80 -10.78 -8.34 -1.87
N VAL A 81 -11.19 -8.84 -0.70
CA VAL A 81 -12.15 -9.94 -0.53
C VAL A 81 -13.58 -9.45 -0.70
N GLU A 82 -13.91 -8.29 -0.13
CA GLU A 82 -15.25 -7.68 -0.20
C GLU A 82 -15.58 -7.14 -1.59
N SER A 83 -14.56 -6.93 -2.44
CA SER A 83 -14.80 -6.54 -3.83
C SER A 83 -15.53 -7.66 -4.60
N PRO A 84 -16.65 -7.35 -5.28
CA PRO A 84 -17.44 -8.35 -5.96
C PRO A 84 -16.62 -9.03 -7.07
N ARG A 85 -16.50 -10.36 -6.99
CA ARG A 85 -15.80 -11.18 -7.99
C ARG A 85 -16.79 -11.98 -8.83
N TYR A 86 -16.60 -11.94 -10.13
CA TYR A 86 -17.25 -12.86 -11.06
C TYR A 86 -16.36 -14.10 -11.23
N THR A 87 -16.28 -14.98 -10.23
CA THR A 87 -15.47 -16.20 -10.30
C THR A 87 -16.32 -17.43 -9.98
N ARG A 88 -16.36 -18.41 -10.90
CA ARG A 88 -17.08 -19.70 -10.78
C ARG A 88 -16.27 -20.81 -10.08
N SER A 89 -15.06 -20.52 -9.60
CA SER A 89 -14.14 -21.50 -8.97
C SER A 89 -14.35 -21.59 -7.46
N SER A 90 -14.26 -22.80 -6.90
CA SER A 90 -14.39 -23.11 -5.47
C SER A 90 -13.13 -22.80 -4.65
N THR A 91 -11.97 -22.63 -5.29
CA THR A 91 -10.70 -22.22 -4.65
C THR A 91 -10.40 -20.77 -4.96
N VAL A 92 -10.20 -19.96 -3.90
CA VAL A 92 -9.95 -18.52 -4.03
C VAL A 92 -8.49 -18.22 -3.74
N GLU A 93 -7.69 -18.07 -4.79
CA GLU A 93 -6.33 -17.54 -4.71
C GLU A 93 -6.32 -16.03 -4.97
N TYR A 94 -5.44 -15.31 -4.29
CA TYR A 94 -5.31 -13.86 -4.36
C TYR A 94 -3.93 -13.48 -4.87
N ASN A 95 -3.89 -12.83 -6.04
CA ASN A 95 -2.67 -12.23 -6.58
C ASN A 95 -2.67 -10.73 -6.32
N ILE A 96 -1.61 -10.24 -5.67
CA ILE A 96 -1.46 -8.83 -5.31
C ILE A 96 -0.28 -8.24 -6.09
N VAL A 97 -0.50 -7.07 -6.70
CA VAL A 97 0.56 -6.32 -7.37
C VAL A 97 0.90 -5.08 -6.55
N VAL A 98 2.17 -4.96 -6.16
CA VAL A 98 2.69 -3.79 -5.42
C VAL A 98 3.35 -2.82 -6.40
N CYS A 99 2.71 -1.67 -6.65
CA CYS A 99 3.19 -0.66 -7.59
C CYS A 99 3.62 0.64 -6.91
N GLY A 100 4.59 1.34 -7.49
CA GLY A 100 4.99 2.68 -7.05
C GLY A 100 6.37 3.07 -7.57
N ILE A 101 6.68 4.37 -7.47
CA ILE A 101 7.99 4.92 -7.88
C ILE A 101 9.16 4.28 -7.11
N PRO A 102 10.41 4.39 -7.59
CA PRO A 102 11.57 3.84 -6.90
C PRO A 102 11.68 4.28 -5.43
N ASN A 103 12.24 3.42 -4.57
CA ASN A 103 12.61 3.74 -3.18
C ASN A 103 11.48 4.19 -2.23
N VAL A 104 10.21 3.90 -2.55
CA VAL A 104 9.06 4.15 -1.65
C VAL A 104 8.78 3.05 -0.63
N GLY A 105 9.61 2.00 -0.58
CA GLY A 105 9.45 0.88 0.37
C GLY A 105 8.70 -0.34 -0.15
N LYS A 106 8.66 -0.56 -1.48
CA LYS A 106 8.02 -1.75 -2.10
C LYS A 106 8.66 -3.06 -1.63
N SER A 107 9.99 -3.17 -1.73
CA SER A 107 10.75 -4.33 -1.27
C SER A 107 10.59 -4.57 0.23
N THR A 108 10.61 -3.48 1.03
CA THR A 108 10.38 -3.54 2.48
C THR A 108 9.00 -4.14 2.79
N PHE A 109 7.96 -3.69 2.10
CA PHE A 109 6.60 -4.23 2.26
C PHE A 109 6.54 -5.73 1.95
N ILE A 110 7.10 -6.15 0.80
CA ILE A 110 7.12 -7.56 0.37
C ILE A 110 7.89 -8.42 1.39
N ASN A 111 9.07 -7.97 1.83
CA ASN A 111 9.87 -8.69 2.82
C ASN A 111 9.15 -8.80 4.17
N LYS A 112 8.43 -7.76 4.62
CA LYS A 112 7.64 -7.81 5.86
C LYS A 112 6.48 -8.80 5.75
N LEU A 113 5.77 -8.84 4.62
CA LEU A 113 4.73 -9.84 4.37
C LEU A 113 5.28 -11.27 4.35
N ARG A 114 6.43 -11.47 3.68
CA ARG A 114 7.09 -12.77 3.60
C ARG A 114 7.53 -13.26 4.98
N ASN A 115 8.05 -12.38 5.82
CA ASN A 115 8.39 -12.71 7.20
C ASN A 115 7.11 -13.07 7.97
N LEU A 116 6.08 -12.24 7.89
CA LEU A 116 4.82 -12.44 8.63
C LEU A 116 4.10 -13.76 8.32
N PHE A 117 4.03 -14.16 7.05
CA PHE A 117 3.23 -15.33 6.64
C PHE A 117 4.02 -16.59 6.40
N ALA A 118 5.32 -16.49 6.09
CA ALA A 118 6.14 -17.65 5.77
C ALA A 118 7.27 -17.88 6.76
N ASN A 119 7.48 -17.00 7.76
CA ASN A 119 8.65 -17.00 8.64
C ASN A 119 9.96 -17.12 7.84
N LYS A 120 9.99 -16.52 6.64
CA LYS A 120 11.16 -16.57 5.74
C LYS A 120 11.94 -15.27 5.81
N ALA A 121 13.25 -15.40 5.70
CA ALA A 121 14.16 -14.27 5.55
C ALA A 121 13.83 -13.42 4.30
N SER A 122 14.30 -12.18 4.31
CA SER A 122 14.19 -11.20 3.23
C SER A 122 14.71 -11.78 1.91
N CYS A 123 14.01 -11.49 0.81
CA CYS A 123 14.34 -11.98 -0.53
C CYS A 123 14.58 -10.84 -1.51
N GLU A 124 13.92 -9.70 -1.29
CA GLU A 124 14.06 -8.51 -2.13
C GLU A 124 15.16 -7.59 -1.60
N GLN A 125 16.04 -7.10 -2.48
CA GLN A 125 17.01 -6.09 -2.11
C GLN A 125 16.28 -4.80 -1.72
N VAL A 126 16.64 -4.25 -0.55
CA VAL A 126 16.17 -2.95 -0.08
C VAL A 126 17.29 -1.95 -0.34
N GLY A 127 16.97 -0.81 -0.96
CA GLY A 127 17.94 0.27 -1.15
C GLY A 127 18.51 0.78 0.17
N ALA A 128 19.62 1.49 0.12
CA ALA A 128 20.30 2.00 1.31
C ALA A 128 19.32 2.73 2.25
N SER A 129 19.37 2.38 3.54
CA SER A 129 18.71 3.17 4.58
C SER A 129 19.31 4.58 4.55
N PRO A 130 18.49 5.64 4.53
CA PRO A 130 19.02 6.98 4.71
C PRO A 130 19.64 7.04 6.11
N GLY A 131 20.97 7.26 6.15
CA GLY A 131 21.68 7.67 7.36
C GLY A 131 21.62 9.19 7.52
#